data_AF-A0A3R6LBR7-F1
#
_entry.id   AF-A0A3R6LBR7-F1
#
_cell.length_a   1.000
_cell.length_b   1.000
_cell.length_c   1.000
_cell.angle_alpha   90.00
_cell.angle_beta   90.00
_cell.angle_gamma   90.00
#
_symmetry.space_group_name_H-M   'P 1'
#
loop_
_entity.id
_entity.type
_entity.pdbx_description
1 polymer ?
#
loop_
_entity_poly.entity_id
_entity_poly.type
_entity_poly.pdbx_seq_one_letter_code
_entity_poly.pdbx_strand_id
1 'polypeptide(L)'
;MEYASFFVTRSKQVQRWLDCWRVVVMMTEEQKLLVENNHNLIYFMIHKMNESVEEYYDLAAIALCKAAINYQPDNGSFANYACRCIRNEILLDHRARMMPKRWMNEYLISYDAPALVQNEDGEEITLLEQLKSFESVENEALSRIMYLEVVERLGKTDSKVLQFFERGLKQQEIAEIMGVTQSNISRVKRRVEKLLCC
;
A
#
# COMPACT_ATOMS: atom_id res chain seq x y z
N MET A 1 -48.85 21.05 2.73
CA MET A 1 -48.85 19.57 2.66
C MET A 1 -47.93 19.25 1.49
N GLU A 2 -46.70 18.75 1.58
CA GLU A 2 -46.01 17.88 2.54
C GLU A 2 -44.51 18.19 2.48
N TYR A 3 -43.94 18.91 3.46
CA TYR A 3 -42.47 19.02 3.61
C TYR A 3 -42.04 18.98 5.09
N ALA A 4 -42.98 18.69 5.99
CA ALA A 4 -42.77 18.71 7.44
C ALA A 4 -42.57 17.30 8.06
N SER A 5 -42.40 16.26 7.25
CA SER A 5 -42.33 14.86 7.73
C SER A 5 -40.92 14.26 7.76
N PHE A 6 -39.86 15.06 7.61
CA PHE A 6 -38.48 14.55 7.75
C PHE A 6 -37.78 15.05 9.02
N PHE A 7 -38.54 15.67 9.93
CA PHE A 7 -38.15 15.85 11.32
C PHE A 7 -38.41 14.54 12.06
N VAL A 8 -37.45 14.09 12.87
CA VAL A 8 -37.47 12.82 13.64
C VAL A 8 -36.99 11.58 12.87
N THR A 9 -35.75 11.64 12.37
CA THR A 9 -34.86 10.50 12.53
C THR A 9 -33.50 11.05 12.93
N ARG A 10 -33.10 10.87 14.19
CA ARG A 10 -31.68 10.97 14.60
C ARG A 10 -30.87 10.30 13.50
N SER A 11 -30.07 11.05 12.74
CA SER A 11 -29.37 10.46 11.60
C SER A 11 -28.49 9.36 12.16
N LYS A 12 -28.87 8.11 11.89
CA LYS A 12 -28.20 6.91 12.44
C LYS A 12 -26.72 6.90 12.10
N GLN A 13 -26.34 7.60 11.02
CA GLN A 13 -24.96 7.89 10.66
C GLN A 13 -24.27 8.73 11.75
N VAL A 14 -24.77 9.91 12.12
CA VAL A 14 -24.11 10.76 13.13
C VAL A 14 -23.96 10.03 14.47
N GLN A 15 -24.94 9.24 14.90
CA GLN A 15 -24.78 8.45 16.13
C GLN A 15 -23.78 7.30 16.01
N ARG A 16 -23.79 6.57 14.88
CA ARG A 16 -22.79 5.53 14.61
C ARG A 16 -21.36 6.11 14.55
N TRP A 17 -21.24 7.34 14.08
CA TRP A 17 -20.00 8.11 14.08
C TRP A 17 -19.57 8.51 15.50
N LEU A 18 -20.48 9.03 16.33
CA LEU A 18 -20.23 9.38 17.73
C LEU A 18 -19.86 8.16 18.60
N ASP A 19 -20.48 6.99 18.34
CA ASP A 19 -20.21 5.75 19.07
C ASP A 19 -18.83 5.16 18.75
N CYS A 20 -18.39 5.23 17.48
CA CYS A 20 -17.08 4.74 17.06
C CYS A 20 -15.92 5.62 17.59
N TRP A 21 -16.17 6.92 17.77
CA TRP A 21 -15.17 7.90 18.22
C TRP A 21 -15.02 7.99 19.74
N ARG A 22 -15.95 7.37 20.50
CA ARG A 22 -16.00 7.38 21.97
C ARG A 22 -14.78 6.72 22.65
N VAL A 23 -13.94 6.01 21.90
CA VAL A 23 -12.77 5.30 22.42
C VAL A 23 -11.48 6.16 22.39
N VAL A 24 -11.43 7.29 21.66
CA VAL A 24 -10.17 8.04 21.46
C VAL A 24 -10.25 9.53 21.86
N VAL A 25 -11.42 10.17 21.89
CA VAL A 25 -11.55 11.56 22.39
C VAL A 25 -12.89 11.76 23.10
N MET A 26 -12.86 12.11 24.39
CA MET A 26 -14.07 12.37 25.19
C MET A 26 -14.57 13.79 24.92
N MET A 27 -15.60 13.94 24.07
CA MET A 27 -16.32 15.21 23.87
C MET A 27 -17.32 15.46 25.02
N THR A 28 -17.45 16.72 25.46
CA THR A 28 -18.50 17.13 26.40
C THR A 28 -19.87 17.19 25.71
N GLU A 29 -20.95 17.17 26.48
CA GLU A 29 -22.32 17.29 25.93
C GLU A 29 -22.52 18.61 25.18
N GLU A 30 -21.89 19.70 25.64
CA GLU A 30 -21.92 21.00 24.95
C GLU A 30 -21.25 20.94 23.58
N GLN A 31 -20.10 20.25 23.47
CA GLN A 31 -19.39 20.07 22.20
C GLN A 31 -20.19 19.20 21.22
N LYS A 32 -20.89 18.18 21.72
CA LYS A 32 -21.78 17.36 20.89
C LYS A 32 -22.93 18.20 20.34
N LEU A 33 -23.56 19.01 21.19
CA LEU A 33 -24.63 19.92 20.78
C LEU A 33 -24.17 20.93 19.73
N LEU A 34 -22.93 21.45 19.85
CA LEU A 34 -22.34 22.32 18.84
C LEU A 34 -22.19 21.61 17.48
N VAL A 35 -21.73 20.36 17.45
CA VAL A 35 -21.63 19.58 16.21
C VAL A 35 -23.01 19.31 15.62
N GLU A 36 -23.97 18.86 16.43
CA GLU A 36 -25.34 18.56 15.99
C GLU A 36 -26.03 19.78 15.39
N ASN A 37 -25.87 20.96 16.00
CA ASN A 37 -26.47 22.20 15.49
C ASN A 37 -25.82 22.72 14.20
N ASN A 38 -24.59 22.29 13.89
CA ASN A 38 -23.79 22.85 12.80
C ASN A 38 -23.37 21.83 11.73
N HIS A 39 -23.88 20.59 11.77
CA HIS A 39 -23.53 19.55 10.80
C HIS A 39 -23.81 19.94 9.33
N ASN A 40 -24.79 20.82 9.08
CA ASN A 40 -25.09 21.34 7.74
C ASN A 40 -23.93 22.14 7.12
N LEU A 41 -22.99 22.61 7.93
CA LEU A 41 -21.77 23.27 7.44
C LEU A 41 -20.90 22.32 6.61
N ILE A 42 -20.99 21.00 6.83
CA ILE A 42 -20.28 19.98 6.04
C ILE A 42 -20.72 20.07 4.57
N TYR A 43 -22.02 19.96 4.32
CA TYR A 43 -22.57 20.04 2.96
C TYR A 43 -22.30 21.40 2.33
N PHE A 44 -22.53 22.49 3.06
CA PHE A 44 -22.25 23.84 2.57
C PHE A 44 -20.79 23.99 2.12
N MET A 45 -19.85 23.49 2.92
CA MET A 45 -18.42 23.60 2.62
C MET A 45 -17.99 22.73 1.45
N ILE A 46 -18.45 21.48 1.38
CA ILE A 46 -18.13 20.56 0.27
C ILE A 46 -18.65 21.12 -1.05
N HIS A 47 -19.91 21.58 -1.10
CA HIS A 47 -20.47 22.20 -2.29
C HIS A 47 -19.75 23.49 -2.66
N LYS A 48 -19.37 24.32 -1.67
CA LYS A 48 -18.59 25.54 -1.92
C LYS A 48 -17.20 25.25 -2.50
N MET A 49 -16.61 24.11 -2.18
CA MET A 49 -15.34 23.65 -2.74
C MET A 49 -15.49 22.90 -4.07
N ASN A 50 -16.73 22.64 -4.50
CA ASN A 50 -17.04 21.88 -5.71
C ASN A 50 -16.50 20.42 -5.68
N GLU A 51 -16.54 19.82 -4.49
CA GLU A 51 -16.04 18.46 -4.21
C GLU A 51 -17.17 17.44 -4.08
N SER A 52 -16.84 16.15 -4.16
CA SER A 52 -17.81 15.06 -3.97
C SER A 52 -18.22 14.90 -2.50
N VAL A 53 -19.54 14.92 -2.25
CA VAL A 53 -20.09 14.68 -0.90
C VAL A 53 -19.78 13.27 -0.42
N GLU A 54 -19.90 12.28 -1.29
CA GLU A 54 -19.64 10.87 -0.93
C GLU A 54 -18.17 10.67 -0.52
N GLU A 55 -17.26 11.41 -1.13
CA GLU A 55 -15.82 11.26 -0.90
C GLU A 55 -15.33 12.02 0.35
N TYR A 56 -15.90 13.19 0.65
CA TYR A 56 -15.38 14.08 1.69
C TYR A 56 -16.27 14.25 2.92
N TYR A 57 -17.46 13.64 2.96
CA TYR A 57 -18.38 13.77 4.10
C TYR A 57 -17.72 13.33 5.42
N ASP A 58 -17.09 12.16 5.41
CA ASP A 58 -16.46 11.55 6.59
C ASP A 58 -15.28 12.38 7.11
N LEU A 59 -14.43 12.85 6.20
CA LEU A 59 -13.29 13.72 6.54
C LEU A 59 -13.77 15.06 7.13
N ALA A 60 -14.79 15.66 6.51
CA ALA A 60 -15.38 16.90 6.98
C ALA A 60 -16.10 16.74 8.32
N ALA A 61 -16.75 15.60 8.58
CA ALA A 61 -17.37 15.28 9.86
C ALA A 61 -16.32 15.20 10.98
N ILE A 62 -15.20 14.51 10.73
CA ILE A 62 -14.06 14.45 11.67
C ILE A 62 -13.52 15.86 11.93
N ALA A 63 -13.36 16.67 10.88
CA ALA A 63 -12.87 18.05 10.99
C ALA A 63 -13.80 18.93 11.84
N LEU A 64 -15.12 18.78 11.68
CA LEU A 64 -16.13 19.49 12.47
C LEU A 64 -16.05 19.10 13.95
N CYS A 65 -15.89 17.82 14.26
CA CYS A 65 -15.75 17.36 15.64
C CYS A 65 -14.46 17.86 16.28
N LYS A 66 -13.32 17.80 15.56
CA LYS A 66 -12.04 18.40 16.00
C LYS A 66 -12.18 19.91 16.23
N ALA A 67 -12.97 20.60 15.40
CA ALA A 67 -13.24 22.02 15.57
C ALA A 67 -14.04 22.27 16.86
N ALA A 68 -15.06 21.47 17.16
CA ALA A 68 -15.84 21.60 18.39
C ALA A 68 -14.99 21.40 19.66
N ILE A 69 -14.04 20.46 19.64
CA ILE A 69 -13.14 20.20 20.78
C ILE A 69 -12.20 21.38 21.04
N ASN A 70 -11.66 21.99 19.98
CA ASN A 70 -10.65 23.04 20.08
C ASN A 70 -11.22 24.47 20.03
N TYR A 71 -12.54 24.61 19.96
CA TYR A 71 -13.19 25.91 19.82
C TYR A 71 -13.10 26.71 21.12
N GLN A 72 -12.77 28.00 20.97
CA GLN A 72 -12.75 28.97 22.05
C GLN A 72 -13.75 30.10 21.74
N PRO A 73 -14.70 30.41 22.64
CA PRO A 73 -15.73 31.43 22.41
C PRO A 73 -15.16 32.83 22.11
N ASP A 74 -13.98 33.15 22.61
CA ASP A 74 -13.34 34.46 22.46
C ASP A 74 -12.89 34.75 21.00
N ASN A 75 -12.73 33.70 20.19
CA ASN A 75 -12.16 33.79 18.84
C ASN A 75 -13.24 34.01 17.73
N GLY A 76 -14.46 34.37 18.10
CA GLY A 76 -15.59 34.63 17.20
C GLY A 76 -16.46 33.40 16.95
N SER A 77 -17.39 33.47 15.98
CA SER A 77 -18.42 32.44 15.78
C SER A 77 -17.87 31.06 15.40
N PHE A 78 -18.39 30.02 16.05
CA PHE A 78 -18.08 28.61 15.80
C PHE A 78 -18.22 28.24 14.32
N ALA A 79 -19.26 28.71 13.64
CA ALA A 79 -19.49 28.38 12.24
C ALA A 79 -18.32 28.82 11.33
N ASN A 80 -17.76 30.00 11.57
CA ASN A 80 -16.60 30.50 10.83
C ASN A 80 -15.35 29.67 11.12
N TYR A 81 -15.12 29.34 12.39
CA TYR A 81 -14.00 28.50 12.81
C TYR A 81 -14.09 27.09 12.20
N ALA A 82 -15.24 26.44 12.33
CA ALA A 82 -15.52 25.12 11.77
C ALA A 82 -15.36 25.08 10.25
N CYS A 83 -15.88 26.08 9.53
CA CYS A 83 -15.70 26.18 8.08
C CYS A 83 -14.22 26.28 7.67
N ARG A 84 -13.38 26.93 8.49
CA ARG A 84 -11.93 26.99 8.24
C ARG A 84 -11.27 25.64 8.50
N CYS A 85 -11.64 24.96 9.58
CA CYS A 85 -11.14 23.61 9.90
C CYS A 85 -11.49 22.59 8.81
N ILE A 86 -12.76 22.55 8.39
CA ILE A 86 -13.23 21.64 7.33
C ILE A 86 -12.47 21.89 6.01
N ARG A 87 -12.40 23.16 5.59
CA ARG A 87 -11.65 23.53 4.37
C ARG A 87 -10.19 23.08 4.45
N ASN A 88 -9.54 23.32 5.59
CA ASN A 88 -8.13 22.97 5.77
C ASN A 88 -7.89 21.46 5.69
N GLU A 89 -8.73 20.63 6.31
CA GLU A 89 -8.59 19.17 6.24
C GLU A 89 -8.78 18.65 4.81
N ILE A 90 -9.77 19.16 4.07
CA ILE A 90 -9.94 18.81 2.64
C ILE A 90 -8.72 19.25 1.81
N LEU A 91 -8.19 20.47 2.04
CA LEU A 91 -6.98 20.94 1.35
C LEU A 91 -5.74 20.12 1.71
N LEU A 92 -5.62 19.63 2.95
CA LEU A 92 -4.53 18.76 3.37
C LEU A 92 -4.63 17.38 2.71
N ASP A 93 -5.84 16.83 2.57
CA ASP A 93 -6.07 15.58 1.84
C ASP A 93 -5.74 15.73 0.36
N HIS A 94 -6.22 16.79 -0.30
CA HIS A 94 -5.81 17.14 -1.66
C HIS A 94 -4.32 17.24 -1.80
N ARG A 95 -3.66 17.95 -0.87
CA ARG A 95 -2.21 18.05 -0.89
C ARG A 95 -1.57 16.68 -0.74
N ALA A 96 -2.04 15.80 0.14
CA ALA A 96 -1.50 14.46 0.32
C ALA A 96 -1.68 13.57 -0.92
N ARG A 97 -2.80 13.72 -1.65
CA ARG A 97 -3.07 13.01 -2.92
C ARG A 97 -2.27 13.58 -4.10
N MET A 98 -2.14 14.89 -4.15
CA MET A 98 -1.38 15.62 -5.17
C MET A 98 0.12 15.64 -4.89
N MET A 99 0.55 15.34 -3.66
CA MET A 99 1.96 15.13 -3.35
C MET A 99 2.42 14.05 -4.31
N PRO A 100 3.36 14.34 -5.22
CA PRO A 100 4.05 13.29 -5.92
C PRO A 100 4.66 12.46 -4.80
N LYS A 101 4.36 11.15 -4.74
CA LYS A 101 5.33 10.22 -4.15
C LYS A 101 6.62 10.57 -4.89
N ARG A 102 7.53 11.29 -4.24
CA ARG A 102 8.52 12.18 -4.87
C ARG A 102 9.46 11.47 -5.86
N TRP A 103 9.37 10.13 -5.92
CA TRP A 103 10.17 9.22 -6.74
C TRP A 103 9.33 8.44 -7.77
N MET A 104 8.00 8.60 -7.82
CA MET A 104 7.09 7.70 -8.56
C MET A 104 6.40 8.40 -9.75
N ASN A 105 5.82 9.61 -9.57
CA ASN A 105 4.96 10.19 -10.62
C ASN A 105 5.70 10.82 -11.81
N GLU A 106 6.95 11.26 -11.65
CA GLU A 106 7.74 11.84 -12.76
C GLU A 106 8.26 10.75 -13.73
N TYR A 107 8.25 9.49 -13.31
CA TYR A 107 8.73 8.34 -14.09
C TYR A 107 7.67 7.24 -14.28
N LEU A 108 6.41 7.48 -13.88
CA LEU A 108 5.34 6.51 -14.10
C LEU A 108 4.83 6.63 -15.53
N ILE A 109 5.23 5.67 -16.36
CA ILE A 109 4.72 5.51 -17.72
C ILE A 109 3.76 4.32 -17.68
N SER A 110 2.57 4.49 -18.26
CA SER A 110 1.60 3.38 -18.38
C SER A 110 2.18 2.26 -19.26
N TYR A 111 1.97 1.01 -18.87
CA TYR A 111 2.33 -0.14 -19.71
C TYR A 111 1.54 -0.17 -21.02
N ASP A 112 0.32 0.37 -21.01
CA ASP A 112 -0.55 0.49 -22.19
C ASP A 112 -0.22 1.73 -23.04
N ALA A 113 0.80 2.52 -22.66
CA ALA A 113 1.21 3.64 -23.49
C ALA A 113 1.78 3.13 -24.83
N PRO A 114 1.52 3.83 -25.95
CA PRO A 114 2.04 3.43 -27.24
C PRO A 114 3.57 3.57 -27.27
N ALA A 115 4.23 2.56 -27.82
CA ALA A 115 5.65 2.60 -28.11
C ALA A 115 5.94 3.51 -29.32
N LEU A 116 7.18 4.00 -29.43
CA LEU A 116 7.63 4.82 -30.57
C LEU A 116 7.77 4.03 -31.88
N VAL A 117 7.54 2.72 -31.87
CA VAL A 117 7.76 1.80 -32.99
C VAL A 117 6.45 1.05 -33.26
N GLN A 118 6.11 0.90 -34.53
CA GLN A 118 4.97 0.11 -35.00
C GLN A 118 5.42 -1.29 -35.44
N ASN A 119 4.50 -2.26 -35.40
CA ASN A 119 4.76 -3.60 -35.92
C ASN A 119 4.92 -3.59 -37.45
N GLU A 120 5.38 -4.70 -38.03
CA GLU A 120 5.53 -4.86 -39.48
C GLU A 120 4.21 -4.63 -40.25
N ASP A 121 3.07 -4.84 -39.57
CA ASP A 121 1.71 -4.62 -40.08
C ASP A 121 1.20 -3.17 -39.88
N GLY A 122 2.00 -2.29 -39.28
CA GLY A 122 1.65 -0.87 -39.02
C GLY A 122 0.78 -0.63 -37.79
N GLU A 123 0.56 -1.66 -36.96
CA GLU A 123 -0.19 -1.55 -35.71
C GLU A 123 0.65 -0.92 -34.59
N GLU A 124 -0.01 -0.14 -33.73
CA GLU A 124 0.62 0.43 -32.53
C GLU A 124 0.94 -0.67 -31.52
N ILE A 125 2.21 -0.75 -31.14
CA ILE A 125 2.72 -1.67 -30.12
C ILE A 125 2.64 -0.97 -28.76
N THR A 126 2.31 -1.69 -27.70
CA THR A 126 2.38 -1.15 -26.33
C THR A 126 3.81 -1.21 -25.76
N LEU A 127 4.12 -0.36 -24.77
CA LEU A 127 5.40 -0.46 -24.07
C LEU A 127 5.59 -1.82 -23.40
N LEU A 128 4.51 -2.45 -22.91
CA LEU A 128 4.55 -3.78 -22.30
C LEU A 128 5.09 -4.85 -23.25
N GLU A 129 4.66 -4.83 -24.51
CA GLU A 129 5.09 -5.79 -25.52
C GLU A 129 6.58 -5.66 -25.88
N GLN A 130 7.17 -4.49 -25.67
CA GLN A 130 8.61 -4.27 -25.89
C GLN A 130 9.48 -4.60 -24.67
N LEU A 131 8.89 -4.68 -23.47
CA LEU A 131 9.65 -4.98 -22.27
C LEU A 131 10.09 -6.44 -22.26
N LYS A 132 11.40 -6.64 -22.37
CA LYS A 132 12.01 -7.97 -22.26
C LYS A 132 12.06 -8.40 -20.79
N SER A 133 11.70 -9.66 -20.52
CA SER A 133 11.98 -10.28 -19.24
C SER A 133 13.49 -10.36 -19.02
N PHE A 134 13.95 -10.09 -17.80
CA PHE A 134 15.33 -10.36 -17.38
C PHE A 134 15.58 -11.85 -17.13
N GLU A 135 14.52 -12.66 -17.04
CA GLU A 135 14.60 -14.10 -16.92
C GLU A 135 14.74 -14.72 -18.30
N SER A 136 15.90 -15.33 -18.55
CA SER A 136 16.12 -16.13 -19.75
C SER A 136 15.71 -17.58 -19.45
N VAL A 137 14.62 -18.02 -20.07
CA VAL A 137 14.16 -19.42 -20.03
C VAL A 137 15.27 -20.38 -20.48
N GLU A 138 16.11 -19.95 -21.42
CA GLU A 138 17.27 -20.70 -21.88
C GLU A 138 18.32 -20.85 -20.76
N ASN A 139 18.65 -19.76 -20.05
CA ASN A 139 19.59 -19.81 -18.93
C ASN A 139 19.07 -20.67 -17.78
N GLU A 140 17.75 -20.63 -17.52
CA GLU A 140 17.12 -21.51 -16.52
C GLU A 140 17.22 -22.98 -16.93
N ALA A 141 16.91 -23.29 -18.19
CA ALA A 141 17.03 -24.64 -18.74
C ALA A 141 18.48 -25.15 -18.66
N LEU A 142 19.46 -24.34 -19.05
CA LEU A 142 20.89 -24.65 -18.94
C LEU A 142 21.32 -24.89 -17.49
N SER A 143 20.90 -24.01 -16.57
CA SER A 143 21.19 -24.14 -15.15
C SER A 143 20.65 -25.45 -14.58
N ARG A 144 19.44 -25.86 -15.01
CA ARG A 144 18.82 -27.13 -14.60
C ARG A 144 19.58 -28.34 -15.15
N ILE A 145 20.04 -28.30 -16.40
CA ILE A 145 20.86 -29.38 -16.99
C ILE A 145 22.18 -29.52 -16.22
N MET A 146 22.90 -28.42 -16.02
CA MET A 146 24.16 -28.41 -15.26
C MET A 146 23.97 -28.94 -13.83
N TYR A 147 22.88 -28.56 -13.17
CA TYR A 147 22.56 -29.06 -11.84
C TYR A 147 22.40 -30.59 -11.81
N LEU A 148 21.67 -31.16 -12.77
CA LEU A 148 21.46 -32.60 -12.86
C LEU A 148 22.77 -33.36 -13.10
N GLU A 149 23.64 -32.86 -13.99
CA GLU A 149 24.96 -33.45 -14.25
C GLU A 149 25.84 -33.46 -12.99
N VAL A 150 25.85 -32.35 -12.24
CA VAL A 150 26.62 -32.23 -10.99
C VAL A 150 26.09 -33.20 -9.94
N VAL A 151 24.76 -33.32 -9.79
CA VAL A 151 24.11 -34.26 -8.87
C VAL A 151 24.47 -35.71 -9.21
N GLU A 152 24.45 -36.08 -10.50
CA GLU A 152 24.82 -37.41 -10.95
C GLU A 152 26.28 -37.75 -10.59
N ARG A 153 27.21 -36.81 -10.78
CA ARG A 153 28.63 -37.01 -10.50
C ARG A 153 28.99 -37.04 -9.01
N LEU A 154 28.24 -36.34 -8.15
CA LEU A 154 28.50 -36.28 -6.71
C LEU A 154 28.04 -37.55 -5.96
N GLY A 155 27.12 -38.32 -6.54
CA GLY A 155 26.55 -39.50 -5.89
C GLY A 155 25.51 -39.15 -4.80
N LYS A 156 24.77 -40.18 -4.35
CA LYS A 156 23.52 -40.01 -3.57
C LYS A 156 23.69 -39.32 -2.21
N THR A 157 24.85 -39.45 -1.57
CA THR A 157 25.09 -38.89 -0.24
C THR A 157 25.53 -37.43 -0.31
N ASP A 158 26.45 -37.10 -1.22
CA ASP A 158 26.97 -35.74 -1.38
C ASP A 158 25.96 -34.83 -2.09
N SER A 159 25.10 -35.36 -2.96
CA SER A 159 24.01 -34.59 -3.58
C SER A 159 23.02 -34.03 -2.55
N LYS A 160 22.79 -34.71 -1.42
CA LYS A 160 21.93 -34.18 -0.34
C LYS A 160 22.49 -32.88 0.27
N VAL A 161 23.81 -32.70 0.25
CA VAL A 161 24.46 -31.48 0.73
C VAL A 161 24.05 -30.27 -0.12
N LEU A 162 23.84 -30.44 -1.42
CA LEU A 162 23.36 -29.36 -2.31
C LEU A 162 21.94 -28.91 -1.95
N GLN A 163 21.03 -29.85 -1.67
CA GLN A 163 19.66 -29.54 -1.25
C GLN A 163 19.62 -28.75 0.05
N PHE A 164 20.57 -28.98 0.96
CA PHE A 164 20.68 -28.20 2.19
C PHE A 164 21.26 -26.81 1.95
N PHE A 165 22.21 -26.65 1.01
CA PHE A 165 22.68 -25.33 0.60
C PHE A 165 21.58 -24.51 -0.10
N GLU A 166 20.74 -25.12 -0.93
CA GLU A 166 19.57 -24.45 -1.54
C GLU A 166 18.59 -23.90 -0.50
N ARG A 167 18.45 -24.59 0.63
CA ARG A 167 17.64 -24.14 1.78
C ARG A 167 18.32 -23.03 2.60
N GLY A 168 19.49 -22.56 2.19
CA GLY A 168 20.24 -21.49 2.85
C GLY A 168 20.99 -21.92 4.12
N LEU A 169 21.17 -23.23 4.37
CA LEU A 169 21.85 -23.71 5.56
C LEU A 169 23.37 -23.50 5.49
N LYS A 170 23.98 -23.20 6.63
CA LYS A 170 25.43 -23.03 6.78
C LYS A 170 26.12 -24.38 6.87
N GLN A 171 27.41 -24.43 6.50
CA GLN A 171 28.19 -25.68 6.50
C GLN A 171 28.22 -26.41 7.85
N GLN A 172 28.18 -25.68 8.97
CA GLN A 172 28.14 -26.26 10.32
C GLN A 172 26.78 -26.94 10.59
N GLU A 173 25.68 -26.28 10.25
CA GLU A 173 24.32 -26.81 10.41
C GLU A 173 24.12 -28.08 9.55
N ILE A 174 24.64 -28.08 8.32
CA ILE A 174 24.59 -29.25 7.44
C ILE A 174 25.42 -30.41 8.02
N ALA A 175 26.58 -30.11 8.62
CA ALA A 175 27.45 -31.12 9.21
C ALA A 175 26.78 -31.82 10.40
N GLU A 176 26.09 -31.05 11.25
CA GLU A 176 25.28 -31.56 12.36
C GLU A 176 24.14 -32.47 11.87
N ILE A 177 23.40 -32.05 10.84
CA ILE A 177 22.30 -32.83 10.25
C ILE A 177 22.81 -34.14 9.63
N MET A 178 23.95 -34.08 8.94
CA MET A 178 24.52 -35.23 8.24
C MET A 178 25.38 -36.14 9.14
N GLY A 179 25.61 -35.76 10.40
CA GLY A 179 26.46 -36.51 11.33
C GLY A 179 27.94 -36.58 10.90
N VAL A 180 28.42 -35.56 10.19
CA VAL A 180 29.80 -35.47 9.69
C VAL A 180 30.48 -34.20 10.21
N THR A 181 31.79 -34.06 9.97
CA THR A 181 32.49 -32.83 10.33
C THR A 181 32.25 -31.72 9.31
N GLN A 182 32.28 -30.45 9.74
CA GLN A 182 32.18 -29.30 8.84
C GLN A 182 33.25 -29.33 7.72
N SER A 183 34.44 -29.86 8.02
CA SER A 183 35.50 -30.04 7.04
C SER A 183 35.09 -30.97 5.89
N ASN A 184 34.25 -31.98 6.14
CA ASN A 184 33.74 -32.88 5.12
C ASN A 184 32.78 -32.14 4.18
N ILE A 185 31.83 -31.38 4.74
CA ILE A 185 30.92 -30.52 3.96
C ILE A 185 31.69 -29.48 3.13
N SER A 186 32.76 -28.90 3.68
CA SER A 186 33.65 -28.00 2.93
C SER A 186 34.32 -28.69 1.73
N ARG A 187 34.74 -29.96 1.88
CA ARG A 187 35.30 -30.76 0.78
C ARG A 187 34.26 -31.07 -0.29
N VAL A 188 33.02 -31.40 0.10
CA VAL A 188 31.89 -31.58 -0.84
C VAL A 188 31.66 -30.30 -1.63
N LYS A 189 31.60 -29.15 -0.96
CA LYS A 189 31.43 -27.84 -1.61
C LYS A 189 32.55 -27.57 -2.63
N ARG A 190 33.81 -27.80 -2.28
CA ARG A 190 34.93 -27.64 -3.22
C ARG A 190 34.85 -28.59 -4.43
N ARG A 191 34.34 -29.81 -4.25
CA ARG A 191 34.11 -30.74 -5.37
C ARG A 191 33.04 -30.21 -6.31
N VAL A 192 31.92 -29.71 -5.77
CA VAL A 192 30.85 -29.05 -6.54
C VAL A 192 31.41 -27.87 -7.33
N GLU A 193 32.12 -26.95 -6.68
CA GLU A 193 32.72 -25.77 -7.32
C GLU A 193 33.65 -26.17 -8.47
N LYS A 194 34.43 -27.24 -8.30
CA LYS A 194 35.29 -27.76 -9.36
C LYS A 194 34.53 -28.36 -10.54
N LEU A 195 33.36 -28.96 -10.31
CA LEU A 195 32.50 -29.51 -11.36
C LEU A 195 31.77 -28.41 -12.16
N LEU A 196 31.51 -27.26 -11.53
CA LEU A 196 30.85 -26.10 -12.15
C LEU A 196 31.81 -25.18 -12.90
N CYS A 197 33.11 -25.18 -12.56
CA CYS A 197 34.14 -24.35 -13.22
C CYS A 197 34.91 -25.06 -14.35
N CYS A 198 34.39 -26.16 -14.89
CA CYS A 198 34.87 -26.78 -16.13
C CYS A 198 33.95 -26.39 -17.28
#